data_AF-A0A090SMN6-F1
#
_entry.id   AF-A0A090SMN6-F1
#
_cell.length_a   1.000
_cell.length_b   1.000
_cell.length_c   1.000
_cell.angle_alpha   90.00
_cell.angle_beta   90.00
_cell.angle_gamma   90.00
#
_symmetry.space_group_name_H-M   'P 1'
#
loop_
_entity.id
_entity.type
_entity.pdbx_description
1 polymer ?
#
loop_
_entity_poly.entity_id
_entity_poly.type
_entity_poly.pdbx_seq_one_letter_code
_entity_poly.pdbx_strand_id
1 'polypeptide(L)'
;MYGAFLGITGYNGIAATWNTYIGDDIQLTVTPYVGFDDKNSVTFSPTFELEFETQRLYGINAQLLGDFYRWNFSVMDGKFDVTSTGTGFTDIPFPPYEISFPINSTEENTVKIYSIGTEYEFDMLKATFEFQKTESRRMDWYSMLSYRLAPFTPYVAYGQLYQEDKRSNMTTTLGVRYDVLNNVSINAEYQYVKVLNDGSGAFAPEKTISSQRLEDNTANVFTLMVNFVF
;
A
#
# COMPACT_ATOMS: atom_id res chain seq x y z
N MET A 1 4.96 6.74 8.71
CA MET A 1 4.14 5.55 8.44
C MET A 1 3.00 5.98 7.53
N TYR A 2 2.92 5.40 6.33
CA TYR A 2 1.97 5.85 5.31
C TYR A 2 0.55 5.35 5.65
N GLY A 3 -0.37 6.29 5.85
CA GLY A 3 -1.79 6.02 6.13
C GLY A 3 -2.66 5.82 4.89
N ALA A 4 -2.10 5.26 3.81
CA ALA A 4 -2.86 5.05 2.58
C ALA A 4 -3.67 3.75 2.67
N PHE A 5 -4.89 3.85 3.16
CA PHE A 5 -5.87 2.76 3.14
C PHE A 5 -6.29 2.47 1.69
N LEU A 6 -5.62 1.54 1.00
CA LEU A 6 -5.99 1.10 -0.35
C LEU A 6 -6.12 2.24 -1.41
N GLY A 7 -5.44 3.37 -1.20
CA GLY A 7 -5.57 4.53 -2.11
C GLY A 7 -6.70 5.51 -1.74
N ILE A 8 -7.44 5.27 -0.66
CA ILE A 8 -8.28 6.30 -0.03
C ILE A 8 -7.34 7.31 0.61
N THR A 9 -7.16 8.45 -0.04
CA THR A 9 -6.24 9.53 0.38
C THR A 9 -6.94 10.64 1.16
N GLY A 10 -8.27 10.58 1.26
CA GLY A 10 -9.10 11.54 1.99
C GLY A 10 -10.50 11.03 2.22
N TYR A 11 -11.18 11.62 3.19
CA TYR A 11 -12.60 11.47 3.44
C TYR A 11 -13.13 12.81 3.97
N ASN A 12 -14.36 13.16 3.63
CA ASN A 12 -15.06 14.24 4.33
C ASN A 12 -15.52 13.71 5.68
N GLY A 13 -15.11 14.32 6.79
CA GLY A 13 -15.43 13.75 8.10
C GLY A 13 -15.04 14.60 9.30
N ILE A 14 -15.23 14.02 10.47
CA ILE A 14 -14.80 14.58 11.75
C ILE A 14 -13.82 13.60 12.38
N ALA A 15 -12.70 14.14 12.86
CA ALA A 15 -11.74 13.42 13.69
C ALA A 15 -11.53 14.19 14.99
N ALA A 16 -11.31 13.46 16.08
CA ALA A 16 -10.95 14.04 17.36
C ALA A 16 -9.64 13.42 17.82
N THR A 17 -8.64 14.25 18.13
CA THR A 17 -7.32 13.78 18.54
C THR A 17 -7.12 14.02 20.03
N TRP A 18 -6.90 12.94 20.78
CA TRP A 18 -6.53 13.00 22.19
C TRP A 18 -5.07 12.62 22.37
N ASN A 19 -4.30 13.51 22.99
CA ASN A 19 -2.92 13.26 23.36
C ASN A 19 -2.85 13.09 24.88
N THR A 20 -2.23 12.01 25.34
CA THR A 20 -1.94 11.77 26.75
C THR A 20 -0.48 11.41 26.90
N TYR A 21 0.17 11.97 27.91
CA TYR A 21 1.52 11.57 28.31
C TYR A 21 1.41 10.50 29.39
N ILE A 22 2.16 9.42 29.24
CA ILE A 22 2.22 8.31 30.19
C ILE A 22 3.62 8.35 30.83
N GLY A 23 3.73 9.05 31.96
CA GLY A 23 5.05 9.43 32.50
C GLY A 23 5.68 10.54 31.67
N ASP A 24 7.02 10.57 31.64
CA ASP A 24 7.77 11.68 31.04
C ASP A 24 8.17 11.41 29.57
N ASP A 25 8.32 10.15 29.17
CA ASP A 25 8.99 9.78 27.91
C ASP A 25 8.06 9.08 26.91
N ILE A 26 6.77 8.95 27.22
CA ILE A 26 5.81 8.23 26.40
C ILE A 26 4.62 9.13 26.09
N GLN A 27 4.35 9.32 24.80
CA GLN A 27 3.17 10.00 24.31
C GLN A 27 2.25 8.99 23.61
N LEU A 28 1.00 8.91 24.07
CA LEU A 28 -0.07 8.19 23.39
C LEU A 28 -1.01 9.19 22.72
N THR A 29 -1.18 9.06 21.41
CA THR A 29 -2.14 9.81 20.61
C THR A 29 -3.22 8.87 20.11
N VAL A 30 -4.48 9.16 20.42
CA VAL A 30 -5.64 8.39 19.93
C VAL A 30 -6.53 9.31 19.12
N THR A 31 -6.83 8.89 17.90
CA THR A 31 -7.60 9.65 16.91
C THR A 31 -8.70 8.77 16.33
N PRO A 32 -9.89 8.66 16.96
CA PRO A 32 -11.05 8.17 16.26
C PRO A 32 -11.53 9.19 15.23
N TYR A 33 -12.13 8.67 14.18
CA TYR A 33 -12.68 9.46 13.09
C TYR A 33 -13.91 8.79 12.49
N VAL A 34 -14.77 9.63 11.91
CA VAL A 34 -15.93 9.23 11.13
C VAL A 34 -15.94 10.04 9.85
N GLY A 35 -16.16 9.38 8.72
CA GLY A 35 -16.39 10.00 7.42
C GLY A 35 -17.86 9.94 7.02
N PHE A 36 -18.28 10.97 6.29
CA PHE A 36 -19.62 11.16 5.73
C PHE A 36 -19.58 11.00 4.20
N ASP A 37 -20.77 11.00 3.60
CA ASP A 37 -20.98 10.85 2.16
C ASP A 37 -20.00 11.71 1.35
N ASP A 38 -19.16 11.02 0.59
CA ASP A 38 -18.20 11.61 -0.32
C ASP A 38 -18.12 10.78 -1.59
N LYS A 39 -18.08 11.47 -2.73
CA LYS A 39 -17.98 10.87 -4.06
C LYS A 39 -16.62 11.20 -4.63
N ASN A 40 -15.81 10.17 -4.84
CA ASN A 40 -14.51 10.30 -5.49
C ASN A 40 -14.49 9.46 -6.75
N SER A 41 -14.15 10.04 -7.91
CA SER A 41 -13.99 9.29 -9.15
C SER A 41 -12.53 9.18 -9.56
N VAL A 42 -12.19 8.02 -10.11
CA VAL A 42 -10.86 7.70 -10.65
C VAL A 42 -11.03 7.29 -12.10
N THR A 43 -10.58 8.14 -13.01
CA THR A 43 -10.52 7.81 -14.43
C THR A 43 -9.27 6.97 -14.71
N PHE A 44 -9.46 5.69 -15.03
CA PHE A 44 -8.36 4.77 -15.38
C PHE A 44 -7.96 4.90 -16.85
N SER A 45 -8.93 5.14 -17.73
CA SER A 45 -8.74 5.38 -19.16
C SER A 45 -9.86 6.26 -19.72
N PRO A 46 -9.75 6.79 -20.96
CA PRO A 46 -10.84 7.53 -21.59
C PRO A 46 -12.16 6.74 -21.74
N THR A 47 -12.10 5.42 -21.59
CA THR A 47 -13.23 4.49 -21.78
C THR A 47 -13.61 3.74 -20.51
N PHE A 48 -12.95 4.02 -19.37
CA PHE A 48 -13.18 3.34 -18.11
C PHE A 48 -12.95 4.26 -16.90
N GLU A 49 -14.00 4.44 -16.10
CA GLU A 49 -14.04 5.24 -14.89
C GLU A 49 -14.60 4.41 -13.73
N LEU A 50 -13.99 4.55 -12.55
CA LEU A 50 -14.53 4.03 -11.29
C LEU A 50 -14.97 5.19 -10.42
N GLU A 51 -16.24 5.23 -10.04
CA GLU A 51 -16.77 6.14 -9.01
C GLU A 51 -16.88 5.38 -7.68
N PHE A 52 -16.33 5.96 -6.62
CA PHE A 52 -16.39 5.47 -5.25
C PHE A 52 -17.26 6.42 -4.44
N GLU A 53 -18.40 5.94 -3.96
CA GLU A 53 -19.29 6.67 -3.07
C GLU A 53 -19.20 6.08 -1.66
N THR A 54 -18.73 6.88 -0.70
CA THR A 54 -18.51 6.45 0.68
C THR A 54 -19.81 6.59 1.46
N GLN A 55 -20.54 5.50 1.71
CA GLN A 55 -21.80 5.55 2.49
C GLN A 55 -21.55 5.76 3.99
N ARG A 56 -20.50 5.11 4.51
CA ARG A 56 -20.05 5.29 5.89
C ARG A 56 -18.57 4.94 6.00
N LEU A 57 -17.87 5.68 6.83
CA LEU A 57 -16.51 5.37 7.22
C LEU A 57 -16.36 5.66 8.70
N TYR A 58 -15.80 4.74 9.47
CA TYR A 58 -15.35 5.03 10.82
C TYR A 58 -14.08 4.27 11.11
N GLY A 59 -13.27 4.83 11.99
CA GLY A 59 -12.02 4.21 12.36
C GLY A 59 -11.42 4.82 13.59
N ILE A 60 -10.36 4.19 14.03
CA ILE A 60 -9.53 4.64 15.13
C ILE A 60 -8.08 4.44 14.76
N ASN A 61 -7.28 5.47 14.99
CA ASN A 61 -5.84 5.43 14.93
C ASN A 61 -5.28 5.64 16.33
N ALA A 62 -4.27 4.85 16.72
CA ALA A 62 -3.58 4.99 17.99
C ALA A 62 -2.08 4.94 17.75
N GLN A 63 -1.36 5.97 18.18
CA GLN A 63 0.09 6.08 18.07
C GLN A 63 0.71 6.14 19.46
N LEU A 64 1.68 5.29 19.71
CA LEU A 64 2.50 5.30 20.92
C LEU A 64 3.91 5.70 20.51
N LEU A 65 4.37 6.84 21.01
CA LEU A 65 5.69 7.39 20.72
C LEU A 65 6.51 7.39 22.00
N GLY A 66 7.72 6.86 21.93
CA GLY A 66 8.76 7.09 22.93
C GLY A 66 10.06 7.53 22.26
N ASP A 67 11.12 7.67 23.06
CA ASP A 67 12.41 8.20 22.59
C ASP A 67 13.04 7.39 21.45
N PHE A 68 12.92 6.06 21.51
CA PHE A 68 13.57 5.13 20.58
C PHE A 68 12.59 4.20 19.88
N TYR A 69 11.28 4.38 20.07
CA TYR A 69 10.28 3.53 19.44
C TYR A 69 9.03 4.30 19.06
N ARG A 70 8.39 3.86 17.98
CA ARG A 70 7.11 4.39 17.51
C ARG A 70 6.23 3.24 17.11
N TRP A 71 5.03 3.17 17.67
CA TRP A 71 4.02 2.19 17.31
C TRP A 71 2.82 2.94 16.75
N ASN A 72 2.23 2.41 15.70
CA ASN A 72 1.02 2.95 15.10
C ASN A 72 0.07 1.80 14.82
N PHE A 73 -1.14 1.90 15.37
CA PHE A 73 -2.24 0.97 15.17
C PHE A 73 -3.37 1.70 14.49
N SER A 74 -4.00 1.06 13.52
CA SER A 74 -5.20 1.62 12.93
C SER A 74 -6.20 0.53 12.60
N VAL A 75 -7.46 0.82 12.90
CA VAL A 75 -8.60 0.04 12.42
C VAL A 75 -9.53 0.98 11.68
N MET A 76 -9.97 0.56 10.51
CA MET A 76 -10.91 1.30 9.66
C MET A 76 -11.99 0.33 9.20
N ASP A 77 -13.23 0.77 9.20
CA ASP A 77 -14.39 0.05 8.68
C ASP A 77 -15.18 1.04 7.82
N GLY A 78 -15.28 0.72 6.53
CA GLY A 78 -15.92 1.57 5.55
C GLY A 78 -16.84 0.77 4.66
N LYS A 79 -17.90 1.42 4.21
CA LYS A 79 -18.85 0.89 3.23
C LYS A 79 -18.87 1.82 2.04
N PHE A 80 -18.63 1.27 0.86
CA PHE A 80 -18.46 2.00 -0.39
C PHE A 80 -19.32 1.40 -1.46
N ASP A 81 -19.99 2.24 -2.25
CA ASP A 81 -20.54 1.83 -3.53
C ASP A 81 -19.49 2.10 -4.59
N VAL A 82 -19.13 1.05 -5.34
CA VAL A 82 -18.20 1.15 -6.45
C VAL A 82 -18.99 1.06 -7.73
N THR A 83 -19.12 2.18 -8.43
CA THR A 83 -19.76 2.25 -9.74
C THR A 83 -18.70 2.19 -10.82
N SER A 84 -18.70 1.10 -11.59
CA SER A 84 -17.83 0.93 -12.76
C SER A 84 -18.55 1.40 -14.01
N THR A 85 -18.05 2.44 -14.64
CA THR A 85 -18.58 2.98 -15.90
C THR A 85 -17.56 2.81 -17.00
N GLY A 86 -17.93 2.15 -18.10
CA GLY A 86 -17.04 2.06 -19.26
C GLY A 86 -17.67 1.45 -20.49
N THR A 87 -16.86 1.25 -21.52
CA THR A 87 -17.26 0.56 -22.75
C THR A 87 -16.49 -0.75 -22.90
N GLY A 88 -17.20 -1.88 -22.81
CA GLY A 88 -16.65 -3.19 -23.11
C GLY A 88 -16.62 -3.45 -24.61
N PHE A 89 -15.70 -4.30 -25.07
CA PHE A 89 -15.59 -4.75 -26.45
C PHE A 89 -15.79 -6.27 -26.52
N THR A 90 -16.45 -6.74 -27.57
CA THR A 90 -16.58 -8.17 -27.87
C THR A 90 -16.11 -8.42 -29.30
N ASP A 91 -15.11 -9.29 -29.46
CA ASP A 91 -14.74 -9.82 -30.78
C ASP A 91 -15.80 -10.81 -31.24
N ILE A 92 -16.52 -10.44 -32.30
CA ILE A 92 -17.53 -11.32 -32.90
C ILE A 92 -16.91 -11.98 -34.11
N PRO A 93 -16.90 -13.33 -34.20
CA PRO A 93 -16.18 -14.04 -35.26
C PRO A 93 -16.69 -13.74 -36.67
N PHE A 94 -17.87 -13.12 -36.84
CA PHE A 94 -18.33 -12.49 -38.07
C PHE A 94 -19.66 -11.74 -37.83
N PRO A 95 -19.90 -10.53 -38.38
CA PRO A 95 -19.02 -9.63 -39.16
C PRO A 95 -17.98 -8.88 -38.30
N PRO A 96 -17.01 -8.16 -38.91
CA PRO A 96 -15.89 -7.51 -38.21
C PRO A 96 -16.30 -6.13 -37.69
N TYR A 97 -17.18 -6.09 -36.70
CA TYR A 97 -17.49 -4.86 -35.99
C TYR A 97 -17.20 -5.02 -34.51
N GLU A 98 -16.58 -4.00 -33.93
CA GLU A 98 -16.49 -3.85 -32.48
C GLU A 98 -17.83 -3.29 -32.00
N ILE A 99 -18.60 -4.07 -31.22
CA ILE A 99 -19.70 -3.50 -30.44
C ILE A 99 -19.10 -3.00 -29.14
N SER A 100 -19.17 -1.69 -28.94
CA SER A 100 -19.06 -1.08 -27.63
C SER A 100 -20.41 -1.17 -26.93
N PHE A 101 -20.42 -1.77 -25.73
CA PHE A 101 -21.61 -1.76 -24.87
C PHE A 101 -21.28 -1.03 -23.58
N PRO A 102 -22.21 -0.20 -23.07
CA PRO A 102 -22.01 0.47 -21.80
C PRO A 102 -22.01 -0.59 -20.69
N ILE A 103 -20.96 -0.57 -19.88
CA ILE A 103 -20.90 -1.24 -18.59
C ILE A 103 -21.26 -0.18 -17.56
N ASN A 104 -22.36 -0.39 -16.85
CA ASN A 104 -22.69 0.38 -15.66
C ASN A 104 -23.11 -0.62 -14.57
N SER A 105 -22.24 -0.83 -13.60
CA SER A 105 -22.48 -1.74 -12.48
C SER A 105 -22.08 -1.04 -11.19
N THR A 106 -23.02 -0.97 -10.25
CA THR A 106 -22.75 -0.49 -8.89
C THR A 106 -22.74 -1.70 -7.97
N GLU A 107 -21.60 -1.95 -7.33
CA GLU A 107 -21.46 -2.98 -6.31
C GLU A 107 -21.15 -2.36 -4.96
N GLU A 108 -21.94 -2.74 -3.97
CA GLU A 108 -21.73 -2.39 -2.58
C GLU A 108 -20.59 -3.23 -2.00
N ASN A 109 -19.58 -2.58 -1.45
CA ASN A 109 -18.41 -3.20 -0.86
C ASN A 109 -18.20 -2.72 0.57
N THR A 110 -18.06 -3.67 1.49
CA THR A 110 -17.61 -3.37 2.86
C THR A 110 -16.13 -3.68 2.95
N VAL A 111 -15.35 -2.70 3.41
CA VAL A 111 -13.91 -2.78 3.55
C VAL A 111 -13.54 -2.49 4.99
N LYS A 112 -13.00 -3.52 5.65
CA LYS A 112 -12.39 -3.37 6.97
C LYS A 112 -10.90 -3.61 6.89
N ILE A 113 -10.12 -2.68 7.43
CA ILE A 113 -8.66 -2.68 7.39
C ILE A 113 -8.11 -2.60 8.81
N TYR A 114 -7.14 -3.46 9.08
CA TYR A 114 -6.34 -3.45 10.30
C TYR A 114 -4.90 -3.19 9.89
N SER A 115 -4.24 -2.24 10.54
CA SER A 115 -2.84 -1.91 10.32
C SER A 115 -2.10 -1.81 11.65
N ILE A 116 -0.88 -2.32 11.66
CA ILE A 116 0.10 -2.10 12.72
C ILE A 116 1.42 -1.75 12.05
N GLY A 117 2.15 -0.81 12.61
CA GLY A 117 3.56 -0.71 12.31
C GLY A 117 4.34 -0.16 13.46
N THR A 118 5.60 -0.58 13.48
CA THR A 118 6.53 -0.33 14.56
C THR A 118 7.86 0.10 13.98
N GLU A 119 8.48 1.03 14.67
CA GLU A 119 9.81 1.52 14.40
C GLU A 119 10.59 1.50 15.71
N TYR A 120 11.83 1.05 15.64
CA TYR A 120 12.76 1.02 16.75
C TYR A 120 14.13 1.56 16.30
N GLU A 121 14.71 2.44 17.09
CA GLU A 121 16.03 3.03 16.85
C GLU A 121 16.97 2.70 18.02
N PHE A 122 17.88 1.76 17.80
CA PHE A 122 18.91 1.33 18.74
C PHE A 122 20.26 1.92 18.31
N ASP A 123 20.50 3.19 18.66
CA ASP A 123 21.73 3.92 18.32
C ASP A 123 21.98 3.93 16.80
N MET A 124 22.86 3.05 16.30
CA MET A 124 23.15 2.93 14.87
C MET A 124 22.18 2.01 14.11
N LEU A 125 21.45 1.13 14.78
CA LEU A 125 20.52 0.18 14.16
C LEU A 125 19.09 0.73 14.18
N LYS A 126 18.42 0.72 13.04
CA LYS A 126 17.00 1.01 12.94
C LYS A 126 16.24 -0.20 12.39
N ALA A 127 15.16 -0.56 13.06
CA ALA A 127 14.26 -1.63 12.65
C ALA A 127 12.86 -1.08 12.41
N THR A 128 12.25 -1.50 11.30
CA THR A 128 10.88 -1.12 10.94
C THR A 128 10.10 -2.38 10.60
N PHE A 129 8.83 -2.40 10.99
CA PHE A 129 7.87 -3.43 10.61
C PHE A 129 6.54 -2.76 10.31
N GLU A 130 5.90 -3.12 9.21
CA GLU A 130 4.53 -2.73 8.93
C GLU A 130 3.74 -3.97 8.50
N PHE A 131 2.50 -4.03 8.92
CA PHE A 131 1.55 -5.09 8.60
C PHE A 131 0.18 -4.45 8.39
N GLN A 132 -0.53 -4.94 7.38
CA GLN A 132 -1.88 -4.57 7.07
C GLN A 132 -2.68 -5.80 6.66
N LYS A 133 -3.94 -5.85 7.09
CA LYS A 133 -4.88 -6.90 6.73
C LYS A 133 -6.24 -6.30 6.41
N THR A 134 -6.87 -6.85 5.40
CA THR A 134 -8.23 -6.52 4.98
C THR A 134 -9.17 -7.70 5.19
N GLU A 135 -10.47 -7.45 5.35
CA GLU A 135 -11.48 -8.52 5.42
C GLU A 135 -11.62 -9.30 4.10
N SER A 136 -11.27 -8.71 2.96
CA SER A 136 -11.21 -9.36 1.64
C SER A 136 -10.05 -10.36 1.49
N ARG A 137 -9.50 -10.85 2.61
CA ARG A 137 -8.40 -11.84 2.69
C ARG A 137 -7.11 -11.40 2.00
N ARG A 138 -6.91 -10.09 1.82
CA ARG A 138 -5.62 -9.52 1.44
C ARG A 138 -4.86 -9.11 2.69
N MET A 139 -3.61 -9.54 2.79
CA MET A 139 -2.71 -9.23 3.89
C MET A 139 -1.33 -8.89 3.34
N ASP A 140 -0.76 -7.78 3.76
CA ASP A 140 0.56 -7.33 3.36
C ASP A 140 1.40 -7.02 4.59
N TRP A 141 2.68 -7.34 4.53
CA TRP A 141 3.61 -6.96 5.57
C TRP A 141 5.00 -6.78 5.01
N TYR A 142 5.78 -5.93 5.65
CA TYR A 142 7.20 -5.83 5.40
C TYR A 142 7.98 -5.54 6.68
N SER A 143 9.26 -5.89 6.68
CA SER A 143 10.20 -5.48 7.68
C SER A 143 11.47 -4.97 7.03
N MET A 144 12.13 -4.02 7.68
CA MET A 144 13.36 -3.40 7.23
C MET A 144 14.33 -3.25 8.39
N LEU A 145 15.61 -3.52 8.14
CA LEU A 145 16.70 -3.24 9.05
C LEU A 145 17.70 -2.34 8.34
N SER A 146 18.14 -1.27 8.99
CA SER A 146 19.19 -0.38 8.51
C SER A 146 20.23 -0.14 9.59
N TYR A 147 21.51 -0.06 9.21
CA TYR A 147 22.59 0.12 10.16
C TYR A 147 23.50 1.27 9.71
N ARG A 148 23.66 2.28 10.56
CA ARG A 148 24.39 3.52 10.24
C ARG A 148 25.89 3.33 10.50
N LEU A 149 26.67 3.26 9.43
CA LEU A 149 28.14 3.18 9.42
C LEU A 149 28.83 4.51 9.02
N ALA A 150 28.06 5.59 8.82
CA ALA A 150 28.49 6.95 8.45
C ALA A 150 29.84 7.06 7.71
N PRO A 151 29.84 7.34 6.39
CA PRO A 151 28.75 7.94 5.60
C PRO A 151 27.78 6.92 4.99
N PHE A 152 27.98 5.63 5.23
CA PHE A 152 27.15 4.57 4.65
C PHE A 152 26.06 4.11 5.60
N THR A 153 24.89 3.81 5.06
CA THR A 153 23.79 3.14 5.77
C THR A 153 23.31 1.99 4.91
N PRO A 154 23.89 0.79 5.02
CA PRO A 154 23.31 -0.42 4.43
C PRO A 154 21.95 -0.73 5.06
N TYR A 155 21.06 -1.31 4.26
CA TYR A 155 19.78 -1.80 4.70
C TYR A 155 19.30 -3.00 3.90
N VAL A 156 18.45 -3.78 4.54
CA VAL A 156 17.72 -4.89 3.94
C VAL A 156 16.25 -4.74 4.27
N ALA A 157 15.38 -5.00 3.30
CA ALA A 157 13.95 -5.09 3.52
C ALA A 157 13.41 -6.38 2.92
N TYR A 158 12.38 -6.92 3.57
CA TYR A 158 11.65 -8.09 3.10
C TYR A 158 10.16 -7.85 3.28
N GLY A 159 9.39 -8.10 2.22
CA GLY A 159 7.95 -7.95 2.23
C GLY A 159 7.23 -9.10 1.56
N GLN A 160 6.01 -9.36 2.00
CA GLN A 160 5.12 -10.35 1.40
C GLN A 160 3.72 -9.79 1.25
N LEU A 161 3.05 -10.26 0.21
CA LEU A 161 1.62 -10.07 -0.02
C LEU A 161 0.94 -11.43 -0.03
N TYR A 162 -0.19 -11.53 0.66
CA TYR A 162 -1.09 -12.66 0.65
C TYR A 162 -2.44 -12.23 0.06
N GLN A 163 -3.01 -13.09 -0.77
CA GLN A 163 -4.34 -12.98 -1.35
C GLN A 163 -5.04 -14.32 -1.16
N GLU A 164 -6.26 -14.31 -0.64
CA GLU A 164 -7.03 -15.54 -0.37
C GLU A 164 -6.24 -16.58 0.45
N ASP A 165 -5.55 -16.11 1.50
CA ASP A 165 -4.72 -16.91 2.40
C ASP A 165 -3.50 -17.59 1.74
N LYS A 166 -3.21 -17.29 0.47
CA LYS A 166 -2.03 -17.75 -0.25
C LYS A 166 -1.05 -16.62 -0.47
N ARG A 167 0.25 -16.91 -0.33
CA ARG A 167 1.29 -15.93 -0.66
C ARG A 167 1.25 -15.62 -2.16
N SER A 168 0.99 -14.38 -2.50
CA SER A 168 0.80 -13.85 -3.86
C SER A 168 2.05 -13.15 -4.37
N ASN A 169 2.81 -12.49 -3.49
CA ASN A 169 4.05 -11.82 -3.85
C ASN A 169 5.07 -11.90 -2.70
N MET A 170 6.36 -11.91 -3.05
CA MET A 170 7.44 -11.61 -2.12
C MET A 170 8.46 -10.67 -2.76
N THR A 171 8.99 -9.74 -1.97
CA THR A 171 10.02 -8.79 -2.39
C THR A 171 11.14 -8.77 -1.37
N THR A 172 12.38 -8.88 -1.84
CA THR A 172 13.59 -8.71 -1.04
C THR A 172 14.38 -7.53 -1.60
N THR A 173 14.73 -6.57 -0.75
CA THR A 173 15.52 -5.41 -1.13
C THR A 173 16.83 -5.41 -0.36
N LEU A 174 17.94 -5.22 -1.07
CA LEU A 174 19.25 -4.91 -0.50
C LEU A 174 19.63 -3.52 -1.00
N GLY A 175 20.00 -2.63 -0.09
CA GLY A 175 20.39 -1.29 -0.49
C GLY A 175 21.47 -0.69 0.39
N VAL A 176 22.11 0.33 -0.14
CA VAL A 176 23.05 1.17 0.60
C VAL A 176 22.76 2.62 0.29
N ARG A 177 22.63 3.41 1.35
CA ARG A 177 22.61 4.86 1.26
C ARG A 177 24.01 5.41 1.57
N TYR A 178 24.48 6.34 0.77
CA TYR A 178 25.70 7.10 0.98
C TYR A 178 25.34 8.58 1.17
N ASP A 179 25.63 9.10 2.36
CA ASP A 179 25.43 10.51 2.69
C ASP A 179 26.60 11.33 2.13
N VAL A 180 26.38 11.99 1.00
CA VAL A 180 27.37 12.87 0.36
C VAL A 180 27.51 14.17 1.17
N LEU A 181 26.37 14.73 1.56
CA LEU A 181 26.21 15.89 2.44
C LEU A 181 25.03 15.63 3.37
N ASN A 182 24.86 16.45 4.41
CA ASN A 182 23.72 16.31 5.34
C ASN A 182 22.35 16.38 4.66
N ASN A 183 22.28 17.00 3.47
CA ASN A 183 21.06 17.18 2.68
C ASN A 183 21.11 16.52 1.29
N VAL A 184 22.19 15.77 1.00
CA VAL A 184 22.36 15.07 -0.29
C VAL A 184 22.77 13.64 -0.04
N SER A 185 22.00 12.69 -0.56
CA SER A 185 22.34 11.27 -0.48
C SER A 185 22.23 10.58 -1.82
N ILE A 186 23.02 9.52 -2.00
CA ILE A 186 22.91 8.59 -3.12
C ILE A 186 22.48 7.24 -2.56
N ASN A 187 21.46 6.63 -3.14
CA ASN A 187 20.99 5.31 -2.76
C ASN A 187 21.16 4.35 -3.93
N ALA A 188 21.80 3.22 -3.68
CA ALA A 188 21.85 2.10 -4.62
C ALA A 188 21.04 0.94 -4.04
N GLU A 189 20.09 0.42 -4.82
CA GLU A 189 19.19 -0.65 -4.42
C GLU A 189 19.17 -1.78 -5.45
N TYR A 190 19.10 -3.00 -4.94
CA TYR A 190 18.76 -4.20 -5.68
C TYR A 190 17.49 -4.78 -5.07
N GLN A 191 16.46 -4.96 -5.89
CA GLN A 191 15.19 -5.54 -5.49
C GLN A 191 14.93 -6.81 -6.30
N TYR A 192 14.67 -7.90 -5.58
CA TYR A 192 14.21 -9.15 -6.15
C TYR A 192 12.72 -9.31 -5.85
N VAL A 193 11.90 -9.39 -6.89
CA VAL A 193 10.45 -9.57 -6.79
C VAL A 193 10.07 -10.93 -7.36
N LYS A 194 9.18 -11.65 -6.69
CA LYS A 194 8.61 -12.90 -7.18
C LYS A 194 7.11 -12.96 -6.96
N VAL A 195 6.39 -13.13 -8.06
CA VAL A 195 4.95 -13.37 -8.07
C VAL A 195 4.69 -14.88 -7.93
N LEU A 196 3.70 -15.22 -7.12
CA LEU A 196 3.36 -16.58 -6.71
C LEU A 196 1.84 -16.77 -6.84
N ASN A 197 1.38 -18.02 -7.04
CA ASN A 197 -0.04 -18.40 -6.95
C ASN A 197 -1.00 -17.53 -7.79
N ASP A 198 -0.61 -17.13 -9.01
CA ASP A 198 -1.40 -16.26 -9.89
C ASP A 198 -1.76 -14.90 -9.28
N GLY A 199 -0.91 -14.45 -8.35
CA GLY A 199 -0.99 -13.17 -7.68
C GLY A 199 -0.89 -11.97 -8.62
N SER A 200 -1.44 -10.84 -8.19
CA SER A 200 -1.35 -9.56 -8.92
C SER A 200 -0.12 -8.75 -8.54
N GLY A 201 0.36 -7.88 -9.43
CA GLY A 201 1.43 -6.92 -9.17
C GLY A 201 1.99 -6.33 -10.45
N ALA A 202 2.87 -5.31 -10.33
CA ALA A 202 3.48 -4.65 -11.49
C ALA A 202 4.35 -5.59 -12.36
N PHE A 203 4.73 -6.74 -11.81
CA PHE A 203 5.52 -7.78 -12.49
C PHE A 203 4.75 -9.11 -12.60
N ALA A 204 3.43 -9.10 -12.37
CA ALA A 204 2.61 -10.27 -12.64
C ALA A 204 2.44 -10.40 -14.16
N PRO A 205 2.53 -11.62 -14.73
CA PRO A 205 2.27 -11.81 -16.14
C PRO A 205 0.84 -11.40 -16.47
N GLU A 206 0.67 -10.74 -17.61
CA GLU A 206 -0.64 -10.38 -18.13
C GLU A 206 -1.47 -11.67 -18.32
N LYS A 207 -2.68 -11.71 -17.76
CA LYS A 207 -3.62 -12.80 -18.01
C LYS A 207 -4.20 -12.62 -19.41
N THR A 208 -3.48 -13.06 -20.44
CA THR A 208 -4.02 -13.16 -21.80
C THR A 208 -5.04 -14.31 -21.89
N ILE A 209 -6.02 -14.17 -22.79
CA ILE A 209 -7.03 -15.20 -23.10
C ILE A 209 -6.38 -16.47 -23.69
N SER A 210 -5.13 -16.39 -24.14
CA SER A 210 -4.32 -17.55 -24.54
C SER A 210 -3.67 -18.22 -23.33
N SER A 211 -3.78 -19.54 -23.27
CA SER A 211 -3.27 -20.41 -22.19
C SER A 211 -1.75 -20.49 -22.05
N GLN A 212 -0.99 -19.57 -22.63
CA GLN A 212 0.47 -19.51 -22.49
C GLN A 212 0.83 -18.65 -21.29
N ARG A 213 0.85 -19.28 -20.10
CA ARG A 213 1.48 -18.70 -18.90
C ARG A 213 2.95 -18.43 -19.23
N LEU A 214 3.39 -17.18 -19.11
CA LEU A 214 4.81 -16.88 -19.01
C LEU A 214 5.34 -17.62 -17.76
N GLU A 215 6.37 -18.46 -17.94
CA GLU A 215 6.91 -19.31 -16.86
C GLU A 215 7.73 -18.50 -15.83
N ASP A 216 8.25 -17.34 -16.24
CA ASP A 216 9.06 -16.49 -15.38
C ASP A 216 8.20 -15.43 -14.68
N ASN A 217 7.97 -15.64 -13.39
CA ASN A 217 7.25 -14.74 -12.49
C ASN A 217 8.22 -13.98 -11.57
N THR A 218 9.46 -13.78 -12.00
CA THR A 218 10.50 -13.09 -11.22
C THR A 218 10.98 -11.83 -11.91
N ALA A 219 11.38 -10.83 -11.12
CA ALA A 219 11.97 -9.60 -11.62
C ALA A 219 13.16 -9.21 -10.73
N ASN A 220 14.21 -8.72 -11.39
CA ASN A 220 15.39 -8.15 -10.74
C ASN A 220 15.45 -6.67 -11.13
N VAL A 221 15.33 -5.78 -10.15
CA VAL A 221 15.32 -4.33 -10.37
C VAL A 221 16.54 -3.72 -9.70
N PHE A 222 17.29 -2.93 -10.45
CA PHE A 222 18.41 -2.15 -9.95
C PHE A 222 18.04 -0.67 -10.01
N THR A 223 18.16 0.01 -8.88
CA THR A 223 17.78 1.43 -8.77
C THR A 223 18.95 2.23 -8.24
N LEU A 224 19.24 3.35 -8.90
CA LEU A 224 20.15 4.37 -8.41
C LEU A 224 19.36 5.66 -8.23
N MET A 225 19.33 6.18 -7.01
CA MET A 225 18.56 7.38 -6.67
C MET A 225 19.49 8.44 -6.08
N VAL A 226 19.18 9.70 -6.37
CA VAL A 226 19.83 10.85 -5.73
C VAL A 226 18.76 11.66 -5.03
N ASN A 227 18.93 11.85 -3.73
CA ASN A 227 17.97 12.57 -2.88
C ASN A 227 18.55 13.92 -2.47
N PHE A 228 17.72 14.97 -2.56
CA PHE A 228 18.04 16.32 -2.13
C PHE A 228 16.94 16.82 -1.20
N VAL A 229 17.32 17.38 -0.05
CA VAL A 229 16.40 18.07 0.87
C VAL A 229 16.79 19.56 0.87
N PHE A 230 15.81 20.44 0.63
CA PHE A 230 16.00 21.89 0.55
C PHE A 230 15.51 22.59 1.82
#